data_AF-A0A9Q5GNP9-F1
#
_entry.id   AF-A0A9Q5GNP9-F1
#
_cell.length_a   1.000
_cell.length_b   1.000
_cell.length_c   1.000
_cell.angle_alpha   90.00
_cell.angle_beta   90.00
_cell.angle_gamma   90.00
#
_symmetry.space_group_name_H-M   'P 1'
#
loop_
_entity.id
_entity.type
_entity.pdbx_description
1 polymer ?
#
loop_
_entity_poly.entity_id
_entity_poly.type
_entity_poly.pdbx_seq_one_letter_code
_entity_poly.pdbx_strand_id
1 'polypeptide(L)' 'MQELIQQLQAKAGLTPEQAAQSIEVIKEYVKGKLPPFIAGTVDNWFAGMSKSDEGKKEGQASDFLI' A
#
# COMPACT_ATOMS: atom_id res chain seq x y z
N MET A 1 1.82 -1.62 2.99
CA MET A 1 2.42 -0.28 2.73
C MET A 1 3.80 -0.22 3.33
N GLN A 2 3.99 -0.90 4.46
CA GLN A 2 5.18 -0.89 5.28
C GLN A 2 6.39 -1.48 4.55
N GLU A 3 6.20 -2.53 3.75
CA GLU A 3 7.22 -3.07 2.83
C GLU A 3 7.74 -2.03 1.84
N LEU A 4 6.84 -1.25 1.22
CA LEU A 4 7.22 -0.24 0.22
C LEU A 4 7.99 0.92 0.88
N ILE A 5 7.55 1.34 2.06
CA ILE A 5 8.24 2.34 2.88
C ILE A 5 9.63 1.84 3.28
N GLN A 6 9.78 0.57 3.69
CA GLN A 6 11.09 -0.01 4.00
C GLN A 6 12.01 -0.06 2.77
N GLN A 7 11.49 -0.40 1.59
CA GLN A 7 12.28 -0.37 0.36
C GLN A 7 12.74 1.04 0.00
N LEU A 8 11.88 2.05 0.16
CA LEU A 8 12.21 3.45 -0.07
C LEU A 8 13.29 3.94 0.91
N GLN A 9 13.19 3.57 2.19
CA GLN A 9 14.22 3.88 3.17
C GLN A 9 15.55 3.20 2.82
N ALA A 10 15.52 1.89 2.52
CA ALA A 10 16.74 1.12 2.27
C ALA A 10 17.44 1.44 0.94
N LYS A 11 16.68 1.72 -0.12
CA LYS A 11 17.22 1.93 -1.47
C LYS A 11 17.42 3.40 -1.81
N ALA A 12 16.56 4.28 -1.30
CA ALA A 12 16.61 5.71 -1.59
C ALA A 12 17.08 6.55 -0.38
N GLY A 13 17.32 5.93 0.78
CA GLY A 13 17.80 6.64 1.97
C GLY A 13 16.77 7.61 2.57
N LEU A 14 15.49 7.45 2.23
CA LEU A 14 14.42 8.32 2.70
C LEU A 14 14.10 8.02 4.17
N THR A 15 13.56 9.01 4.89
CA THR A 15 12.95 8.77 6.21
C THR A 15 11.57 8.13 6.06
N PRO A 16 10.97 7.54 7.11
CA PRO A 16 9.62 6.97 7.05
C PRO A 16 8.57 7.97 6.54
N GLU A 17 8.62 9.22 7.01
CA GLU A 17 7.70 10.28 6.56
C GLU A 17 7.93 10.66 5.10
N GLN A 18 9.18 10.79 4.68
CA GLN A 18 9.50 11.10 3.28
C GLN A 18 9.08 9.97 2.35
N ALA A 19 9.22 8.72 2.77
CA ALA A 19 8.77 7.56 2.02
C ALA A 19 7.24 7.55 1.88
N ALA A 20 6.51 7.81 2.97
CA ALA A 20 5.05 7.90 2.94
C ALA A 20 4.56 9.03 2.01
N GLN A 21 5.16 10.22 2.12
CA GLN A 21 4.84 11.35 1.24
C GLN A 21 5.19 11.06 -0.22
N SER A 22 6.31 10.39 -0.49
CA SER A 22 6.72 10.02 -1.85
C SER A 22 5.68 9.11 -2.51
N ILE A 23 5.10 8.18 -1.75
CA ILE A 23 4.05 7.28 -2.24
C ILE A 23 2.80 8.07 -2.64
N GLU A 24 2.41 9.09 -1.86
CA GLU A 24 1.28 9.96 -2.20
C GLU A 24 1.54 10.77 -3.47
N VAL A 25 2.72 11.39 -3.59
CA VAL A 25 3.11 12.16 -4.79
C VAL A 25 3.11 11.26 -6.03
N ILE A 26 3.65 10.04 -5.93
CA ILE A 26 3.65 9.06 -7.02
C ILE A 26 2.22 8.67 -7.39
N LYS A 27 1.36 8.43 -6.39
CA LYS A 27 -0.04 8.09 -6.61
C LYS A 27 -0.76 9.19 -7.38
N GLU A 28 -0.60 10.45 -6.99
CA GLU A 28 -1.20 11.59 -7.69
C GLU A 28 -0.63 11.75 -9.10
N TYR A 29 0.68 11.62 -9.27
CA TYR A 29 1.33 11.69 -10.57
C TYR A 29 0.80 10.61 -11.53
N VAL A 30 0.72 9.36 -11.06
CA VAL A 30 0.19 8.23 -11.84
C VAL A 30 -1.28 8.47 -12.19
N LYS A 31 -2.10 8.95 -11.25
CA LYS A 31 -3.51 9.29 -11.53
C LYS A 31 -3.63 10.40 -12.59
N GLY A 32 -2.75 11.39 -12.60
CA GLY A 32 -2.72 12.45 -13.60
C GLY A 32 -2.24 12.01 -14.99
N LYS A 33 -1.54 10.86 -15.09
CA LYS A 33 -1.07 10.30 -16.36
C LYS A 33 -2.00 9.24 -16.95
N LEU A 34 -2.89 8.68 -16.15
CA LEU A 34 -3.78 7.61 -16.58
C LEU A 34 -5.13 8.15 -17.08
N PRO A 35 -5.76 7.46 -18.03
CA PRO A 35 -7.12 7.77 -18.45
C PRO A 35 -8.11 7.82 -17.27
N PRO A 36 -9.14 8.69 -17.32
CA PRO A 36 -10.05 8.94 -16.19
C PRO A 36 -10.75 7.68 -15.65
N PHE A 37 -11.00 6.70 -16.52
CA PHE A 37 -11.68 5.46 -16.14
C PHE A 37 -10.82 4.53 -15.27
N ILE A 38 -9.50 4.71 -15.23
CA ILE A 38 -8.55 3.86 -14.48
C ILE A 38 -8.20 4.48 -13.12
N ALA A 39 -8.49 5.77 -12.91
CA ALA A 39 -8.14 6.48 -11.68
C ALA A 39 -8.70 5.78 -10.42
N GLY A 40 -9.95 5.29 -10.48
CA GLY A 40 -10.55 4.52 -9.37
C GLY A 40 -9.89 3.17 -9.11
N THR A 41 -9.35 2.51 -10.15
CA THR A 41 -8.59 1.26 -10.01
C THR A 41 -7.26 1.50 -9.30
N VAL A 42 -6.58 2.62 -9.59
CA VAL A 42 -5.33 3.01 -8.94
C VAL A 42 -5.56 3.30 -7.46
N ASP A 43 -6.63 4.02 -7.13
CA ASP A 43 -7.01 4.26 -5.73
C ASP A 43 -7.23 2.96 -4.97
N ASN A 44 -7.95 1.99 -5.56
CA ASN A 44 -8.17 0.68 -4.94
C ASN A 44 -6.88 -0.14 -4.80
N TRP A 45 -5.97 -0.06 -5.77
CA TRP A 45 -4.67 -0.76 -5.71
C TRP A 45 -3.80 -0.22 -4.57
N PHE A 46 -3.65 1.11 -4.47
CA PHE A 46 -2.90 1.74 -3.37
C PHE A 46 -3.59 1.51 -2.00
N ALA A 47 -4.92 1.53 -1.94
CA ALA A 47 -5.67 1.25 -0.71
C ALA A 47 -5.52 -0.22 -0.26
N GLY A 48 -5.55 -1.17 -1.19
CA GLY A 48 -5.28 -2.59 -0.92
C GLY A 48 -3.85 -2.80 -0.40
N MET A 49 -2.89 -2.09 -0.99
CA MET A 49 -1.50 -2.10 -0.53
C MET A 49 -1.35 -1.48 0.87
N SER A 50 -2.23 -0.58 1.29
CA SER A 50 -2.25 0.01 2.64
C SER A 50 -2.81 -0.96 3.68
N LYS A 51 -3.87 -1.70 3.33
CA LYS A 51 -4.58 -2.63 4.22
C LYS A 51 -3.85 -3.94 4.49
N SER A 52 -2.89 -4.34 3.67
CA SER A 52 -2.14 -5.59 3.86
C SER A 52 -1.21 -5.61 5.11
N ASP A 53 -1.12 -4.52 5.87
CA ASP A 53 -0.37 -4.46 7.14
C ASP A 53 -1.25 -4.65 8.40
N GLU A 54 -2.59 -4.67 8.29
CA GLU A 54 -3.53 -4.81 9.42
C GLU A 54 -4.49 -6.01 9.29
N GLY A 55 -4.01 -7.13 8.74
CA GLY A 55 -4.89 -8.27 8.42
C GLY A 55 -4.24 -9.64 8.53
N LYS A 56 -3.51 -9.92 9.61
CA LYS A 56 -3.15 -11.30 9.97
C LYS A 56 -3.26 -11.56 11.47
N LYS A 57 -4.45 -11.30 12.03
CA LYS A 57 -4.92 -11.95 13.26
C LYS A 57 -6.42 -12.13 13.14
N GLU A 58 -6.87 -13.35 12.84
CA GLU A 58 -8.10 -13.94 13.40
C GLU A 58 -8.33 -15.37 12.87
N GLY A 59 -8.23 -16.33 13.80
CA GLY A 59 -9.11 -17.49 13.94
C GLY A 59 -9.45 -18.35 12.73
N GLN A 60 -8.57 -19.26 12.34
CA GLN A 60 -8.97 -20.50 11.67
C GLN A 60 -8.22 -21.69 12.29
N ALA A 61 -8.47 -21.94 13.58
CA ALA A 61 -8.02 -23.15 14.27
C ALA A 61 -9.16 -23.84 15.05
N SER A 62 -10.38 -23.31 15.00
CA SER A 62 -11.57 -23.86 15.68
C SER A 62 -12.42 -24.77 14.79
N ASP A 63 -12.09 -24.93 13.51
CA ASP A 63 -12.86 -25.75 12.55
C ASP A 63 -12.31 -27.18 12.36
N PHE A 64 -11.36 -27.60 13.20
CA PHE A 64 -10.80 -28.97 13.19
C PHE A 64 -11.26 -29.83 14.37
N LEU A 65 -12.21 -29.36 15.18
CA LEU A 65 -12.68 -30.06 16.39
C LEU A 65 -14.20 -30.21 16.49
N ILE A 66 -14.86 -30.57 15.39
CA ILE A 66 -16.18 -31.24 15.43
C ILE A 66 -16.19 -32.39 14.44
#